data_AF-A0A7S3C2F7-F1
#
_entry.id   AF-A0A7S3C2F7-F1
#
_cell.length_a   1.000
_cell.length_b   1.000
_cell.length_c   1.000
_cell.angle_alpha   90.00
_cell.angle_beta   90.00
_cell.angle_gamma   90.00
#
_symmetry.space_group_name_H-M   'P 1'
#
loop_
_entity.id
_entity.type
_entity.pdbx_description
1 polymer ?
#
loop_
_entity_poly.entity_id
_entity_poly.type
_entity_poly.pdbx_seq_one_letter_code
_entity_poly.pdbx_strand_id
1 'polypeptide(L)'
;MDTKGPEIRTAMLRDHQVIEIEAGETVTVKAVGGAYTTFEGFRENGASTIGLSYEKLCQSVSVGGTILIADGTLSLRVEEIVSDDELRAVALNNKSLGERKNCNLPGVRVDIPVLTEKDINDLVEFGCKRKVDYVAASFVQTGKDVQFIRRVLDENGGQRIQIISKIENEEGVQNIDEILKYSDGIMVARGDLGMEIPMEKMFQVQKMII
;
A
#
# COMPACT_ATOMS: atom_id res chain seq x y z
N MET A 1 -2.76 -19.69 2.32
CA MET A 1 -1.69 -18.82 1.76
C MET A 1 -2.08 -17.38 1.98
N ASP A 2 -1.12 -16.48 2.13
CA ASP A 2 -1.33 -15.03 2.27
C ASP A 2 -0.79 -14.36 0.99
N THR A 3 -1.59 -13.50 0.36
CA THR A 3 -1.14 -12.78 -0.84
C THR A 3 -0.21 -11.65 -0.46
N LYS A 4 0.75 -11.32 -1.33
CA LYS A 4 1.57 -10.14 -1.08
C LYS A 4 0.71 -8.88 -1.22
N GLY A 5 -0.15 -8.85 -2.23
CA GLY A 5 -1.04 -7.74 -2.50
C GLY A 5 -0.33 -6.52 -3.08
N PRO A 6 -1.10 -5.47 -3.39
CA PRO A 6 -0.57 -4.21 -3.87
C PRO A 6 0.17 -3.46 -2.76
N GLU A 7 1.40 -3.03 -3.02
CA GLU A 7 2.18 -2.24 -2.07
C GLU A 7 2.81 -1.05 -2.80
N ILE A 8 2.83 0.11 -2.14
CA ILE A 8 3.61 1.26 -2.59
C ILE A 8 4.99 1.18 -1.95
N ARG A 9 6.04 1.38 -2.74
CA ARG A 9 7.42 1.33 -2.28
C ARG A 9 8.24 2.51 -2.76
N THR A 10 9.25 2.89 -1.99
CA THR A 10 10.29 3.81 -2.47
C THR A 10 11.13 3.17 -3.57
N ALA A 11 11.61 3.99 -4.49
CA ALA A 11 12.50 3.59 -5.57
C ALA A 11 13.92 3.29 -5.08
N MET A 12 14.80 2.96 -6.02
CA MET A 12 16.23 2.82 -5.75
C MET A 12 16.87 4.18 -5.45
N LEU A 13 18.04 4.15 -4.81
CA LEU A 13 18.82 5.34 -4.47
C LEU A 13 20.13 5.32 -5.26
N ARG A 14 20.61 6.50 -5.65
CA ARG A 14 21.87 6.67 -6.38
C ARG A 14 23.01 6.01 -5.60
N ASP A 15 23.80 5.20 -6.30
CA ASP A 15 24.90 4.41 -5.73
C ASP A 15 24.48 3.48 -4.57
N HIS A 16 23.18 3.18 -4.43
CA HIS A 16 22.58 2.43 -3.32
C HIS A 16 22.86 3.05 -1.94
N GLN A 17 23.15 4.35 -1.89
CA GLN A 17 23.46 5.04 -0.64
C GLN A 17 22.19 5.50 0.06
N VAL A 18 22.18 5.30 1.38
CA VAL A 18 21.11 5.79 2.26
C VAL A 18 21.12 7.32 2.25
N ILE A 19 19.92 7.92 2.20
CA ILE A 19 19.74 9.36 2.27
C ILE A 19 19.36 9.75 3.70
N GLU A 20 20.08 10.70 4.29
CA GLU A 20 19.67 11.32 5.56
C GLU A 20 18.70 12.47 5.28
N ILE A 21 17.45 12.34 5.72
CA ILE A 21 16.40 13.36 5.59
C ILE A 21 16.23 14.07 6.92
N GLU A 22 16.30 15.40 6.92
CA GLU A 22 16.16 16.23 8.10
C GLU A 22 14.73 16.79 8.23
N ALA A 23 14.26 16.98 9.47
CA ALA A 23 12.97 17.59 9.74
C ALA A 23 12.94 19.03 9.20
N GLY A 24 11.86 19.37 8.49
CA GLY A 24 11.72 20.65 7.80
C GLY A 24 12.36 20.68 6.40
N GLU A 25 13.12 19.64 6.01
CA GLU A 25 13.68 19.53 4.66
C GLU A 25 12.56 19.39 3.62
N THR A 26 12.70 20.09 2.49
CA THR A 26 11.84 19.88 1.32
C THR A 26 12.30 18.63 0.57
N VAL A 27 11.37 17.70 0.39
CA VAL A 27 11.56 16.44 -0.33
C VAL A 27 10.72 16.49 -1.61
N THR A 28 11.38 16.37 -2.76
CA THR A 28 10.71 16.14 -4.05
C THR A 28 10.35 14.67 -4.15
N VAL A 29 9.08 14.35 -4.36
CA VAL A 29 8.59 12.98 -4.51
C VAL A 29 8.08 12.79 -5.94
N LYS A 30 8.68 11.83 -6.65
CA LYS A 30 8.33 11.47 -8.03
C LYS A 30 7.43 10.23 -8.07
N ALA A 31 6.33 10.30 -8.78
CA ALA A 31 5.43 9.17 -9.05
C ALA A 31 6.01 8.31 -10.19
N VAL A 32 6.94 7.41 -9.89
CA VAL A 32 7.73 6.69 -10.91
C VAL A 32 7.12 5.37 -11.37
N GLY A 33 6.04 4.92 -10.73
CA GLY A 33 5.30 3.74 -11.17
C GLY A 33 6.19 2.50 -11.31
N GLY A 34 6.08 1.82 -12.46
CA GLY A 34 6.90 0.64 -12.79
C GLY A 34 8.40 0.91 -12.90
N ALA A 35 8.84 2.16 -13.04
CA ALA A 35 10.26 2.52 -13.12
C ALA A 35 10.94 2.64 -11.75
N TYR A 36 10.26 2.30 -10.64
CA TYR A 36 10.84 2.41 -9.29
C TYR A 36 12.11 1.56 -9.08
N THR A 37 12.36 0.54 -9.90
CA THR A 37 13.59 -0.28 -9.84
C THR A 37 14.76 0.31 -10.62
N THR A 38 14.54 1.32 -11.46
CA THR A 38 15.56 1.98 -12.28
C THR A 38 15.71 3.47 -11.98
N PHE A 39 14.71 4.09 -11.36
CA PHE A 39 14.80 5.44 -10.85
C PHE A 39 15.76 5.50 -9.67
N GLU A 40 16.64 6.50 -9.67
CA GLU A 40 17.65 6.72 -8.63
C GLU A 40 17.34 8.02 -7.88
N GLY A 41 16.77 7.89 -6.68
CA GLY A 41 16.64 8.99 -5.74
C GLY A 41 18.00 9.45 -5.23
N PHE A 42 18.13 10.72 -4.86
CA PHE A 42 19.40 11.30 -4.41
C PHE A 42 19.16 12.46 -3.45
N ARG A 43 20.21 12.83 -2.72
CA ARG A 43 20.26 14.06 -1.93
C ARG A 43 21.46 14.88 -2.36
N GLU A 44 21.22 16.13 -2.71
CA GLU A 44 22.26 17.10 -3.08
C GLU A 44 21.96 18.44 -2.42
N ASN A 45 22.99 19.07 -1.86
CA ASN A 45 22.90 20.41 -1.27
C ASN A 45 21.76 20.57 -0.23
N GLY A 46 21.44 19.51 0.51
CA GLY A 46 20.38 19.54 1.54
C GLY A 46 18.95 19.43 1.00
N ALA A 47 18.77 19.05 -0.28
CA ALA A 47 17.46 18.73 -0.85
C ALA A 47 17.44 17.26 -1.31
N SER A 48 16.37 16.55 -0.97
CA SER A 48 16.19 15.14 -1.31
C SER A 48 15.17 14.97 -2.42
N THR A 49 15.47 14.10 -3.39
CA THR A 49 14.54 13.62 -4.41
C THR A 49 14.38 12.12 -4.28
N ILE A 50 13.15 11.64 -4.15
CA ILE A 50 12.82 10.21 -4.02
C ILE A 50 11.73 9.83 -5.02
N GLY A 51 11.68 8.56 -5.42
CA GLY A 51 10.61 8.02 -6.27
C GLY A 51 9.70 7.09 -5.48
N LEU A 52 8.41 7.07 -5.76
CA LEU A 52 7.45 6.07 -5.27
C LEU A 52 6.90 5.24 -6.42
N SER A 53 6.67 3.95 -6.19
CA SER A 53 6.16 3.00 -7.19
C SER A 53 4.69 3.19 -7.57
N TYR A 54 4.01 4.21 -7.03
CA TYR A 54 2.62 4.49 -7.33
C TYR A 54 2.50 5.59 -8.39
N GLU A 55 2.16 5.20 -9.62
CA GLU A 55 2.06 6.10 -10.77
C GLU A 55 0.98 7.18 -10.59
N LYS A 56 -0.13 6.84 -9.93
CA LYS A 56 -1.24 7.77 -9.69
C LYS A 56 -1.10 8.58 -8.40
N LEU A 57 0.11 8.66 -7.83
CA LEU A 57 0.34 9.30 -6.54
C LEU A 57 -0.17 10.73 -6.53
N CYS A 58 0.25 11.56 -7.49
CA CYS A 58 -0.07 12.98 -7.52
C CYS A 58 -1.55 13.27 -7.76
N GLN A 59 -2.30 12.34 -8.36
CA GLN A 59 -3.75 12.43 -8.55
C GLN A 59 -4.54 11.93 -7.34
N SER A 60 -3.92 11.14 -6.47
CA SER A 60 -4.60 10.48 -5.35
C SER A 60 -4.39 11.21 -4.03
N VAL A 61 -3.21 11.81 -3.82
CA VAL A 61 -2.93 12.61 -2.62
C VAL A 61 -3.45 14.04 -2.78
N SER A 62 -3.60 14.74 -1.66
CA SER A 62 -3.96 16.17 -1.63
C SER A 62 -2.94 16.96 -0.82
N VAL A 63 -2.84 18.27 -1.07
CA VAL A 63 -2.05 19.18 -0.22
C VAL A 63 -2.53 19.09 1.23
N GLY A 64 -1.59 19.02 2.17
CA GLY A 64 -1.83 18.73 3.59
C GLY A 64 -1.90 17.23 3.91
N GLY A 65 -1.97 16.35 2.91
CA GLY A 65 -1.93 14.91 3.06
C GLY A 65 -0.60 14.40 3.62
N THR A 66 -0.62 13.20 4.20
CA THR A 66 0.56 12.58 4.80
C THR A 66 1.01 11.38 3.95
N ILE A 67 2.32 11.27 3.74
CA ILE A 67 2.97 10.09 3.16
C ILE A 67 3.85 9.49 4.26
N LEU A 68 3.54 8.25 4.64
CA LEU A 68 4.30 7.51 5.63
C LEU A 68 5.25 6.55 4.91
N ILE A 69 6.51 6.53 5.29
CA ILE A 69 7.57 5.74 4.65
C ILE A 69 8.28 4.90 5.70
N ALA A 70 8.63 3.65 5.34
CA ALA A 70 9.33 2.70 6.20
C ALA A 70 8.57 2.48 7.53
N ASP A 71 7.37 1.91 7.45
CA ASP A 71 6.47 1.69 8.59
C ASP A 71 6.19 2.99 9.37
N GLY A 72 6.09 4.11 8.64
CA GLY A 72 5.86 5.46 9.18
C GLY A 72 7.00 6.03 10.02
N THR A 73 8.17 5.40 10.02
CA THR A 73 9.34 5.95 10.70
C THR A 73 9.89 7.22 10.03
N LEU A 74 9.51 7.48 8.78
CA LEU A 74 9.59 8.79 8.13
C LEU A 74 8.18 9.24 7.75
N SER A 75 7.83 10.47 8.10
CA SER A 75 6.57 11.10 7.72
C SER A 75 6.84 12.33 6.87
N LEU A 76 6.18 12.42 5.71
CA LEU A 76 6.19 13.59 4.85
C LEU A 76 4.79 14.20 4.81
N ARG A 77 4.69 15.52 4.80
CA ARG A 77 3.44 16.25 4.53
C ARG A 77 3.51 16.87 3.15
N VAL A 78 2.51 16.59 2.31
CA VAL A 78 2.41 17.16 0.96
C VAL A 78 2.16 18.66 1.07
N GLU A 79 3.03 19.48 0.48
CA GLU A 79 2.92 20.94 0.48
C GLU A 79 2.43 21.46 -0.88
N GLU A 80 2.85 20.81 -1.97
CA GLU A 80 2.54 21.25 -3.34
C GLU A 80 2.48 20.05 -4.29
N ILE A 81 1.51 20.03 -5.20
CA ILE A 81 1.49 19.12 -6.35
C ILE A 81 2.02 19.91 -7.55
N VAL A 82 3.20 19.55 -8.05
CA VAL A 82 3.93 20.33 -9.07
C VAL A 82 3.49 19.93 -10.48
N SER A 83 3.26 18.63 -10.70
CA SER A 83 2.81 18.05 -11.97
C SER A 83 2.09 16.72 -11.74
N ASP A 84 1.69 16.05 -12.82
CA ASP A 84 1.09 14.72 -12.77
C ASP A 84 2.01 13.64 -12.16
N ASP A 85 3.32 13.88 -12.13
CA ASP A 85 4.36 12.93 -11.69
C ASP A 85 5.29 13.47 -10.59
N GLU A 86 5.08 14.71 -10.14
CA GLU A 86 5.92 15.35 -9.12
C GLU A 86 5.09 16.10 -8.07
N LEU A 87 5.45 15.89 -6.81
CA LEU A 87 4.99 16.71 -5.70
C LEU A 87 6.16 17.11 -4.80
N ARG A 88 5.97 18.18 -4.04
CA ARG A 88 6.87 18.59 -2.95
C ARG A 88 6.21 18.31 -1.63
N ALA A 89 6.98 17.74 -0.73
CA ALA A 89 6.57 17.48 0.63
C ALA A 89 7.62 18.00 1.62
N VAL A 90 7.20 18.26 2.86
CA VAL A 90 8.10 18.59 3.96
C VAL A 90 8.27 17.38 4.87
N ALA A 91 9.50 17.05 5.22
CA ALA A 91 9.77 16.00 6.20
C ALA A 91 9.37 16.47 7.62
N LEU A 92 8.60 15.65 8.33
CA LEU A 92 8.12 15.98 9.67
C LEU A 92 9.08 15.52 10.77
N ASN A 93 10.05 14.67 10.44
CA ASN A 93 11.02 14.12 11.38
C ASN A 93 12.33 13.75 10.68
N ASN A 94 13.41 13.62 11.46
CA ASN A 94 14.69 13.15 10.97
C ASN A 94 14.64 11.64 10.71
N LYS A 95 15.17 11.18 9.57
CA LYS A 95 15.31 9.74 9.29
C LYS A 95 16.31 9.43 8.18
N SER A 96 17.04 8.34 8.35
CA SER A 96 17.81 7.67 7.30
C SER A 96 16.87 6.84 6.40
N LEU A 97 16.77 7.19 5.12
CA LEU A 97 15.95 6.50 4.13
C LEU A 97 16.79 5.54 3.28
N GLY A 98 16.41 4.26 3.28
CA GLY A 98 16.93 3.26 2.35
C GLY A 98 15.98 2.97 1.19
N GLU A 99 16.34 2.00 0.36
CA GLU A 99 15.59 1.61 -0.84
C GLU A 99 14.39 0.70 -0.53
N ARG A 100 13.41 0.69 -1.45
CA ARG A 100 12.27 -0.25 -1.48
C ARG A 100 11.50 -0.34 -0.16
N LYS A 101 11.47 0.75 0.60
CA LYS A 101 10.69 0.87 1.84
C LYS A 101 9.22 0.96 1.50
N ASN A 102 8.37 0.30 2.29
CA ASN A 102 6.93 0.43 2.14
C ASN A 102 6.50 1.87 2.37
N CYS A 103 5.39 2.23 1.73
CA CYS A 103 4.76 3.53 1.87
C CYS A 103 3.27 3.35 2.11
N ASN A 104 2.73 4.16 3.01
CA ASN A 104 1.31 4.21 3.36
C ASN A 104 0.80 5.63 3.09
N LEU A 105 -0.46 5.73 2.66
CA LEU A 105 -1.10 6.99 2.27
C LEU A 105 -2.42 7.14 3.06
N PRO A 106 -2.35 7.51 4.35
CA PRO A 106 -3.52 7.56 5.21
C PRO A 106 -4.60 8.48 4.65
N GLY A 107 -5.84 7.97 4.59
CA GLY A 107 -7.00 8.67 4.04
C GLY A 107 -7.03 8.80 2.51
N VAL A 108 -6.13 8.13 1.79
CA VAL A 108 -6.10 8.11 0.33
C VAL A 108 -6.64 6.79 -0.18
N ARG A 109 -7.58 6.86 -1.14
CA ARG A 109 -8.01 5.68 -1.88
C ARG A 109 -6.95 5.31 -2.92
N VAL A 110 -6.23 4.24 -2.66
CA VAL A 110 -5.17 3.74 -3.54
C VAL A 110 -5.78 2.91 -4.66
N ASP A 111 -5.73 3.45 -5.88
CA ASP A 111 -6.19 2.80 -7.11
C ASP A 111 -5.10 1.87 -7.68
N ILE A 112 -4.89 0.74 -7.00
CA ILE A 112 -4.05 -0.37 -7.46
C ILE A 112 -4.89 -1.66 -7.40
N PRO A 113 -4.81 -2.55 -8.40
CA PRO A 113 -5.53 -3.82 -8.36
C PRO A 113 -5.20 -4.65 -7.11
N VAL A 114 -6.22 -5.26 -6.50
CA VAL A 114 -6.07 -6.11 -5.28
C VAL A 114 -5.16 -7.32 -5.47
N LEU A 115 -4.99 -7.79 -6.72
CA LEU A 115 -4.00 -8.81 -7.07
C LEU A 115 -3.03 -8.25 -8.11
N THR A 116 -1.74 -8.36 -7.83
CA THR A 116 -0.70 -8.17 -8.84
C THR A 116 -0.62 -9.37 -9.78
N GLU A 117 0.08 -9.23 -10.91
CA GLU A 117 0.35 -10.38 -11.80
C GLU A 117 1.04 -11.54 -11.06
N LYS A 118 1.94 -11.21 -10.12
CA LYS A 118 2.59 -12.19 -9.25
C LYS A 118 1.58 -12.85 -8.32
N ASP A 119 0.67 -12.11 -7.69
CA ASP A 119 -0.34 -12.70 -6.80
C ASP A 119 -1.27 -13.63 -7.58
N ILE A 120 -1.68 -13.27 -8.81
CA ILE A 120 -2.46 -14.16 -9.67
C ILE A 120 -1.69 -15.45 -9.96
N ASN A 121 -0.41 -15.34 -10.33
CA ASN A 121 0.44 -16.50 -10.56
C ASN A 121 0.54 -17.38 -9.30
N ASP A 122 0.81 -16.80 -8.14
CA ASP A 122 0.89 -17.52 -6.87
C ASP A 122 -0.45 -18.22 -6.54
N LEU A 123 -1.60 -17.56 -6.76
CA LEU A 123 -2.92 -18.15 -6.54
C LEU A 123 -3.16 -19.36 -7.44
N VAL A 124 -2.79 -19.28 -8.72
CA VAL A 124 -3.04 -20.34 -9.70
C VAL A 124 -2.04 -21.47 -9.55
N GLU A 125 -0.75 -21.15 -9.62
CA GLU A 125 0.35 -22.13 -9.68
C GLU A 125 0.64 -22.77 -8.33
N PHE A 126 0.40 -22.05 -7.24
CA PHE A 126 0.58 -22.58 -5.89
C PHE A 126 -0.76 -22.85 -5.22
N GLY A 127 -1.62 -21.84 -5.03
CA GLY A 127 -2.87 -21.96 -4.27
C GLY A 127 -3.79 -23.07 -4.78
N CYS A 128 -4.18 -22.98 -6.06
CA CYS A 128 -5.11 -23.90 -6.68
C CYS A 128 -4.50 -25.30 -6.86
N LYS A 129 -3.28 -25.39 -7.40
CA LYS A 129 -2.61 -26.69 -7.61
C LYS A 129 -2.33 -27.45 -6.32
N ARG A 130 -2.00 -26.74 -5.24
CA ARG A 130 -1.75 -27.34 -3.92
C ARG A 130 -3.03 -27.50 -3.09
N LYS A 131 -4.17 -26.99 -3.56
CA LYS A 131 -5.47 -27.06 -2.89
C LYS A 131 -5.40 -26.55 -1.45
N VAL A 132 -4.82 -25.37 -1.27
CA VAL A 132 -4.79 -24.72 0.04
C VAL A 132 -6.20 -24.47 0.54
N ASP A 133 -6.43 -24.54 1.85
CA ASP A 133 -7.79 -24.37 2.39
C ASP A 133 -8.25 -22.91 2.36
N TYR A 134 -7.32 -21.98 2.63
CA TYR A 134 -7.59 -20.54 2.75
C TYR A 134 -6.61 -19.71 1.94
N VAL A 135 -7.12 -18.62 1.38
CA VAL A 135 -6.36 -17.48 0.86
C VAL A 135 -6.69 -16.28 1.73
N ALA A 136 -5.68 -15.73 2.42
CA ALA A 136 -5.79 -14.43 3.06
C ALA A 136 -5.39 -13.36 2.02
N ALA A 137 -6.35 -12.53 1.61
CA ALA A 137 -6.15 -11.55 0.54
C ALA A 137 -5.83 -10.17 1.14
N SER A 138 -4.63 -9.67 0.85
CA SER A 138 -4.13 -8.36 1.30
C SER A 138 -4.81 -7.20 0.57
N PHE A 139 -4.96 -6.08 1.27
CA PHE A 139 -5.47 -4.78 0.82
C PHE A 139 -6.82 -4.85 0.07
N VAL A 140 -7.75 -5.67 0.57
CA VAL A 140 -9.11 -5.73 0.03
C VAL A 140 -9.85 -4.43 0.39
N GLN A 141 -10.33 -3.72 -0.63
CA GLN A 141 -10.97 -2.41 -0.47
C GLN A 141 -12.47 -2.44 -0.74
N THR A 142 -12.95 -3.37 -1.57
CA THR A 142 -14.35 -3.41 -2.03
C THR A 142 -14.88 -4.84 -2.17
N GLY A 143 -16.21 -5.01 -2.24
CA GLY A 143 -16.79 -6.33 -2.57
C GLY A 143 -16.39 -6.84 -3.95
N LYS A 144 -16.10 -5.93 -4.89
CA LYS A 144 -15.63 -6.26 -6.24
C LYS A 144 -14.25 -6.91 -6.22
N ASP A 145 -13.38 -6.50 -5.31
CA ASP A 145 -12.06 -7.10 -5.13
C ASP A 145 -12.19 -8.58 -4.76
N VAL A 146 -13.08 -8.88 -3.80
CA VAL A 146 -13.34 -10.26 -3.36
C VAL A 146 -13.93 -11.09 -4.50
N GLN A 147 -14.87 -10.54 -5.27
CA GLN A 147 -15.42 -11.22 -6.44
C GLN A 147 -14.38 -11.47 -7.54
N PHE A 148 -13.43 -10.55 -7.72
CA PHE A 148 -12.33 -10.73 -8.64
C PHE A 148 -11.41 -11.87 -8.19
N ILE A 149 -11.01 -11.90 -6.92
CA ILE A 149 -10.23 -13.00 -6.33
C ILE A 149 -10.97 -14.34 -6.49
N ARG A 150 -12.27 -14.36 -6.17
CA ARG A 150 -13.14 -15.54 -6.34
C ARG A 150 -13.14 -16.04 -7.77
N ARG A 151 -13.31 -15.14 -8.75
CA ARG A 151 -13.27 -15.49 -10.18
C ARG A 151 -11.94 -16.15 -10.57
N VAL A 152 -10.81 -15.55 -10.16
CA VAL A 152 -9.47 -16.11 -10.42
C VAL A 152 -9.34 -17.52 -9.84
N LEU A 153 -9.82 -17.75 -8.61
CA LEU A 153 -9.82 -19.08 -8.01
C LEU A 153 -10.73 -20.06 -8.76
N ASP A 154 -11.96 -19.66 -9.07
CA ASP A 154 -12.97 -20.52 -9.68
C ASP A 154 -12.58 -20.97 -11.10
N GLU A 155 -12.02 -20.06 -11.90
CA GLU A 155 -11.51 -20.34 -13.25
C GLU A 155 -10.32 -21.31 -13.24
N ASN A 156 -9.64 -21.46 -12.09
CA ASN A 156 -8.43 -22.26 -11.94
C ASN A 156 -8.61 -23.48 -11.00
N GLY A 157 -9.85 -23.88 -10.70
CA GLY A 157 -10.15 -25.09 -9.92
C GLY A 157 -10.08 -24.92 -8.39
N GLY A 158 -10.05 -23.68 -7.91
CA GLY A 158 -9.98 -23.28 -6.51
C GLY A 158 -11.35 -23.05 -5.84
N GLN A 159 -12.44 -23.63 -6.35
CA GLN A 159 -13.81 -23.29 -5.87
C GLN A 159 -14.05 -23.59 -4.39
N ARG A 160 -13.27 -24.51 -3.79
CA ARG A 160 -13.37 -24.85 -2.36
C ARG A 160 -12.50 -23.97 -1.47
N ILE A 161 -11.55 -23.25 -2.04
CA ILE A 161 -10.61 -22.40 -1.31
C ILE A 161 -11.39 -21.24 -0.73
N GLN A 162 -11.27 -21.02 0.58
CA GLN A 162 -11.96 -19.96 1.31
C GLN A 162 -11.15 -18.65 1.20
N ILE A 163 -11.83 -17.51 1.03
CA ILE A 163 -11.21 -16.18 1.00
C ILE A 163 -11.38 -15.50 2.36
N ILE A 164 -10.26 -15.19 3.00
CA ILE A 164 -10.19 -14.35 4.18
C ILE A 164 -9.73 -12.97 3.76
N SER A 165 -10.64 -11.99 3.73
CA SER A 165 -10.30 -10.62 3.32
C SER A 165 -9.60 -9.89 4.46
N LYS A 166 -8.39 -9.35 4.19
CA LYS A 166 -7.62 -8.58 5.16
C LYS A 166 -8.02 -7.12 5.05
N ILE A 167 -8.50 -6.56 6.16
CA ILE A 167 -8.90 -5.16 6.27
C ILE A 167 -7.71 -4.37 6.79
N GLU A 168 -7.09 -3.61 5.89
CA GLU A 168 -5.77 -2.99 6.07
C GLU A 168 -5.79 -1.47 5.86
N ASN A 169 -6.87 -0.90 5.34
CA ASN A 169 -6.99 0.54 5.11
C ASN A 169 -8.40 1.06 5.40
N GLU A 170 -8.55 2.38 5.37
CA GLU A 170 -9.83 3.05 5.66
C GLU A 170 -10.95 2.66 4.68
N GLU A 171 -10.65 2.51 3.39
CA GLU A 171 -11.62 2.10 2.36
C GLU A 171 -12.21 0.70 2.67
N GLY A 172 -11.36 -0.25 3.06
CA GLY A 172 -11.80 -1.58 3.47
C GLY A 172 -12.66 -1.56 4.74
N VAL A 173 -12.39 -0.65 5.68
CA VAL A 173 -13.24 -0.45 6.86
C VAL A 173 -14.61 0.13 6.47
N GLN A 174 -14.63 1.12 5.57
CA GLN A 174 -15.87 1.76 5.12
C GLN A 174 -16.77 0.79 4.33
N ASN A 175 -16.17 -0.09 3.53
CA ASN A 175 -16.88 -1.06 2.69
C ASN A 175 -17.04 -2.44 3.35
N ILE A 176 -16.84 -2.56 4.66
CA ILE A 176 -16.78 -3.85 5.36
C ILE A 176 -18.01 -4.73 5.13
N ASP A 177 -19.21 -4.15 5.10
CA ASP A 177 -20.46 -4.90 4.88
C ASP A 177 -20.51 -5.52 3.49
N GLU A 178 -20.03 -4.79 2.47
CA GLU A 178 -19.96 -5.30 1.09
C GLU A 178 -18.89 -6.39 0.96
N ILE A 179 -17.72 -6.18 1.57
CA ILE A 179 -16.62 -7.15 1.57
C ILE A 179 -17.06 -8.45 2.26
N LEU A 180 -17.71 -8.34 3.43
CA LEU A 180 -18.19 -9.47 4.20
C LEU A 180 -19.19 -10.32 3.42
N LYS A 181 -20.06 -9.69 2.63
CA LYS A 181 -21.05 -10.40 1.79
C LYS A 181 -20.42 -11.40 0.81
N TYR A 182 -19.20 -11.14 0.35
CA TYR A 182 -18.51 -11.95 -0.65
C TYR A 182 -17.33 -12.76 -0.09
N SER A 183 -16.94 -12.50 1.16
CA SER A 183 -15.80 -13.17 1.82
C SER A 183 -16.26 -14.37 2.62
N ASP A 184 -15.38 -15.36 2.78
CA ASP A 184 -15.61 -16.52 3.66
C ASP A 184 -15.19 -16.23 5.11
N GLY A 185 -14.41 -15.16 5.31
CA GLY A 185 -14.06 -14.60 6.61
C GLY A 185 -13.31 -13.28 6.48
N ILE A 186 -13.05 -12.65 7.62
CA ILE A 186 -12.35 -11.37 7.70
C ILE A 186 -11.14 -11.50 8.63
N MET A 187 -10.04 -10.85 8.26
CA MET A 187 -8.88 -10.64 9.12
C MET A 187 -8.71 -9.16 9.41
N VAL A 188 -8.71 -8.79 10.70
CA VAL A 188 -8.34 -7.43 11.14
C VAL A 188 -6.82 -7.31 11.15
N ALA A 189 -6.25 -6.80 10.07
CA ALA A 189 -4.81 -6.67 9.88
C ALA A 189 -4.30 -5.37 10.50
N ARG A 190 -4.16 -5.41 11.84
CA ARG A 190 -3.87 -4.23 12.69
C ARG A 190 -2.55 -3.52 12.38
N GLY A 191 -1.58 -4.21 11.77
CA GLY A 191 -0.29 -3.63 11.41
C GLY A 191 -0.48 -2.51 10.39
N ASP A 192 -0.87 -2.87 9.17
CA ASP A 192 -1.16 -1.92 8.10
C ASP A 192 -2.33 -1.01 8.44
N LEU A 193 -3.41 -1.53 9.04
CA LEU A 193 -4.55 -0.70 9.40
C LEU A 193 -4.17 0.40 10.40
N GLY A 194 -3.29 0.11 11.37
CA GLY A 194 -2.80 1.11 12.31
C GLY A 194 -1.95 2.21 11.69
N MET A 195 -1.45 2.01 10.47
CA MET A 195 -0.78 3.05 9.68
C MET A 195 -1.78 3.92 8.92
N GLU A 196 -2.89 3.34 8.48
CA GLU A 196 -3.88 3.99 7.60
C GLU A 196 -4.98 4.74 8.37
N ILE A 197 -5.28 4.37 9.62
CA ILE A 197 -6.26 5.06 10.47
C ILE A 197 -5.63 5.59 11.77
N PRO A 198 -6.20 6.65 12.39
CA PRO A 198 -5.77 7.10 13.70
C PRO A 198 -5.76 5.96 14.73
N MET A 199 -4.65 5.80 15.44
CA MET A 199 -4.43 4.66 16.35
C MET A 199 -5.50 4.54 17.43
N GLU A 200 -6.04 5.65 17.91
CA GLU A 200 -7.14 5.70 18.88
C GLU A 200 -8.46 5.10 18.35
N LYS A 201 -8.68 5.07 17.02
CA LYS A 201 -9.86 4.46 16.39
C LYS A 201 -9.70 2.95 16.19
N MET A 202 -8.48 2.42 16.23
CA MET A 202 -8.19 1.00 15.95
C MET A 202 -9.02 0.05 16.82
N PHE A 203 -9.18 0.36 18.11
CA PHE A 203 -9.99 -0.47 19.02
C PHE A 203 -11.47 -0.50 18.61
N GLN A 204 -12.03 0.63 18.22
CA GLN A 204 -13.42 0.74 17.79
C GLN A 204 -13.66 -0.03 16.50
N VAL A 205 -12.77 0.14 15.51
CA VAL A 205 -12.85 -0.57 14.23
C VAL A 205 -12.75 -2.07 14.42
N GLN A 206 -11.79 -2.54 15.23
CA GLN A 206 -11.65 -3.97 15.53
C GLN A 206 -12.92 -4.56 16.16
N LYS A 207 -13.58 -3.82 17.07
CA LYS A 207 -14.83 -4.25 17.72
C LYS A 207 -16.05 -4.19 16.82
N MET A 208 -16.02 -3.36 15.78
CA MET A 208 -17.09 -3.32 14.78
C MET A 208 -16.98 -4.50 13.81
N ILE A 209 -15.77 -4.94 13.47
CA ILE A 209 -15.54 -6.06 12.53
C ILE A 209 -15.78 -7.44 13.15
N ILE A 210 -15.53 -7.60 14.47
CA ILE A 210 -15.68 -8.88 15.21
C ILE A 210 -17.06 -8.99 15.85
#